data_AF-K5UWU2-F1
#
_entry.id   AF-K5UWU2-F1
#
_cell.length_a   1.000
_cell.length_b   1.000
_cell.length_c   1.000
_cell.angle_alpha   90.00
_cell.angle_beta   90.00
_cell.angle_gamma   90.00
#
_symmetry.space_group_name_H-M   'P 1'
#
loop_
_entity.id
_entity.type
_entity.pdbx_description
1 polymer ?
#
loop_
_entity_poly.entity_id
_entity_poly.type
_entity_poly.pdbx_seq_one_letter_code
_entity_poly.pdbx_strand_id
1 'polypeptide(L)'
;MLLQLHALTLTLAWIPTALAQWLQYPPSGTATMTHYTLPDNYIAACGCTADSTHYPTAAMSQAAFGSSIAYGPACGRCFNLTLLNTYTPTPPFFPTVASSVVVKVTDLCPGGGTGLCSATPGHPNSGEQYINFDLAWPSSSISPNFFPSNVSLYGYSDFGVWNVSYEIVSCVDDWAGGHNAAALGSINQTYGVCCPANPNSTDLCPSYSDDSNAQPPDTVTSSAISSFSGFSYTIVTLYLLVRGTLSL
;
A
#
# COMPACT_ATOMS: atom_id res chain seq x y z
N MET A 1 49.66 -50.37 -22.20
CA MET A 1 48.42 -50.62 -21.46
C MET A 1 48.33 -49.59 -20.34
N LEU A 2 47.87 -48.37 -20.64
CA LEU A 2 47.71 -47.29 -19.65
C LEU A 2 46.24 -47.23 -19.23
N LEU A 3 45.99 -47.43 -17.93
CA LEU A 3 44.67 -47.36 -17.30
C LEU A 3 44.38 -45.89 -16.95
N GLN A 4 43.41 -45.25 -17.60
CA GLN A 4 42.93 -43.92 -17.22
C GLN A 4 41.88 -44.04 -16.10
N LEU A 5 42.28 -43.70 -14.87
CA LEU A 5 41.33 -43.45 -13.77
C LEU A 5 40.60 -42.11 -14.03
N HIS A 6 39.28 -42.18 -14.17
CA HIS A 6 38.42 -41.01 -14.18
C HIS A 6 37.97 -40.72 -12.74
N ALA A 7 38.49 -39.65 -12.16
CA ALA A 7 38.03 -39.12 -10.87
C ALA A 7 36.71 -38.38 -11.09
N LEU A 8 35.62 -38.93 -10.57
CA LEU A 8 34.31 -38.28 -10.60
C LEU A 8 34.24 -37.24 -9.48
N THR A 9 34.53 -35.98 -9.80
CA THR A 9 34.37 -34.86 -8.87
C THR A 9 32.90 -34.52 -8.72
N LEU A 10 32.30 -34.90 -7.59
CA LEU A 10 30.95 -34.54 -7.19
C LEU A 10 30.93 -33.07 -6.72
N THR A 11 30.57 -32.14 -7.60
CA THR A 11 30.37 -30.73 -7.24
C THR A 11 29.01 -30.59 -6.56
N LEU A 12 29.02 -30.46 -5.22
CA LEU A 12 27.84 -30.08 -4.45
C LEU A 12 27.50 -28.62 -4.82
N ALA A 13 26.51 -28.44 -5.69
CA ALA A 13 25.97 -27.12 -5.98
C ALA A 13 25.20 -26.64 -4.73
N TRP A 14 25.83 -25.77 -3.94
CA TRP A 14 25.13 -24.94 -2.96
C TRP A 14 24.17 -24.05 -3.74
N ILE A 15 22.89 -24.38 -3.73
CA ILE A 15 21.84 -23.46 -4.16
C ILE A 15 21.55 -22.58 -2.95
N PRO A 16 21.97 -21.30 -2.92
CA PRO A 16 21.48 -20.39 -1.90
C PRO A 16 19.97 -20.24 -2.11
N THR A 17 19.18 -20.88 -1.26
CA THR A 17 17.77 -20.52 -1.11
C THR A 17 17.75 -19.18 -0.40
N ALA A 18 17.79 -18.09 -1.15
CA ALA A 18 17.35 -16.81 -0.64
C ALA A 18 15.88 -16.99 -0.26
N LEU A 19 15.61 -17.20 1.04
CA LEU A 19 14.25 -17.10 1.54
C LEU A 19 13.79 -15.69 1.18
N ALA A 20 12.74 -15.58 0.37
CA ALA A 20 12.10 -14.29 0.14
C ALA A 20 11.74 -13.73 1.52
N GLN A 21 12.41 -12.65 1.94
CA GLN A 21 12.23 -12.07 3.27
C GLN A 21 10.81 -11.50 3.44
N TRP A 22 10.22 -11.07 2.33
CA TRP A 22 8.88 -10.50 2.25
C TRP A 22 7.90 -11.44 1.56
N LEU A 23 6.66 -11.39 2.02
CA LEU A 23 5.56 -12.16 1.50
C LEU A 23 5.20 -11.66 0.09
N GLN A 24 5.21 -12.56 -0.88
CA GLN A 24 4.53 -12.34 -2.15
C GLN A 24 3.07 -12.77 -2.00
N TYR A 25 2.15 -11.89 -2.37
CA TYR A 25 0.72 -12.15 -2.26
C TYR A 25 0.01 -11.92 -3.61
N PRO A 26 -1.03 -12.71 -3.90
CA PRO A 26 -1.81 -12.55 -5.13
C PRO A 26 -2.59 -11.22 -5.14
N PRO A 27 -3.12 -10.78 -6.30
CA PRO A 27 -3.95 -9.59 -6.39
C PRO A 27 -5.24 -9.66 -5.56
N SER A 28 -5.70 -10.85 -5.19
CA SER A 28 -6.89 -11.05 -4.36
C SER A 28 -6.72 -12.26 -3.45
N GLY A 29 -7.32 -12.24 -2.27
CA GLY A 29 -7.27 -13.35 -1.33
C GLY A 29 -8.05 -13.09 -0.04
N THR A 30 -7.69 -13.83 1.01
CA THR A 30 -8.20 -13.59 2.37
C THR A 30 -7.12 -13.03 3.28
N ALA A 31 -7.54 -12.27 4.28
CA ALA A 31 -6.67 -11.69 5.29
C ALA A 31 -7.43 -11.62 6.62
N THR A 32 -6.71 -11.32 7.69
CA THR A 32 -7.34 -10.80 8.90
C THR A 32 -7.39 -9.27 8.84
N MET A 33 -8.32 -8.69 9.60
CA MET A 33 -8.43 -7.26 9.82
C MET A 33 -8.62 -6.98 11.30
N THR A 34 -7.84 -6.02 11.79
CA THR A 34 -7.99 -5.36 13.08
C THR A 34 -8.27 -3.87 12.86
N HIS A 35 -8.37 -3.11 13.93
CA HIS A 35 -8.35 -1.65 13.83
C HIS A 35 -7.46 -1.02 14.91
N TYR A 36 -6.98 0.18 14.60
CA TYR A 36 -6.20 1.02 15.48
C TYR A 36 -6.57 2.49 15.27
N THR A 37 -6.38 3.30 16.31
CA THR A 37 -6.58 4.74 16.21
C THR A 37 -5.34 5.39 15.62
N LEU A 38 -5.53 6.09 14.50
CA LEU A 38 -4.53 6.93 13.87
C LEU A 38 -4.96 8.40 13.95
N PRO A 39 -4.16 9.31 14.54
CA PRO A 39 -4.51 10.73 14.57
C PRO A 39 -4.53 11.35 13.16
N ASP A 40 -5.45 12.30 12.95
CA ASP A 40 -5.43 13.13 11.75
C ASP A 40 -4.09 13.87 11.61
N ASN A 41 -3.64 14.00 10.37
CA ASN A 41 -2.38 14.61 9.97
C ASN A 41 -1.12 13.87 10.47
N TYR A 42 -1.24 12.61 10.87
CA TYR A 42 -0.09 11.78 11.23
C TYR A 42 0.70 11.34 9.98
N ILE A 43 2.03 11.32 10.09
CA ILE A 43 2.92 10.78 9.06
C ILE A 43 3.27 9.34 9.44
N ALA A 44 2.58 8.40 8.80
CA ALA A 44 2.75 6.96 8.98
C ALA A 44 4.02 6.41 8.32
N ALA A 45 4.30 5.10 8.47
CA ALA A 45 5.56 4.48 8.04
C ALA A 45 5.92 4.69 6.57
N CYS A 46 4.93 4.83 5.68
CA CYS A 46 5.20 5.13 4.27
C CYS A 46 5.77 6.54 4.03
N GLY A 47 5.71 7.45 5.02
CA GLY A 47 6.42 8.73 5.00
C GLY A 47 5.93 9.77 3.99
N CYS A 48 4.76 9.57 3.37
CA CYS A 48 4.36 10.36 2.20
C CYS A 48 3.64 11.67 2.54
N THR A 49 2.50 11.60 3.23
CA THR A 49 1.66 12.78 3.49
C THR A 49 0.70 12.58 4.64
N ALA A 50 0.65 13.58 5.51
CA ALA A 50 -0.29 13.69 6.61
C ALA A 50 -1.75 13.66 6.13
N ASP A 51 -2.04 14.25 4.95
CA ASP A 51 -3.40 14.40 4.44
C ASP A 51 -4.07 13.07 4.08
N SER A 52 -3.29 12.00 3.90
CA SER A 52 -3.81 10.66 3.63
C SER A 52 -4.70 10.14 4.77
N THR A 53 -4.49 10.61 6.00
CA THR A 53 -5.25 10.22 7.20
C THR A 53 -6.70 10.71 7.21
N HIS A 54 -7.06 11.68 6.35
CA HIS A 54 -8.44 12.13 6.15
C HIS A 54 -9.25 11.21 5.23
N TYR A 55 -8.66 10.10 4.80
CA TYR A 55 -9.25 9.09 3.92
C TYR A 55 -9.02 7.69 4.51
N PRO A 56 -9.73 6.64 4.04
CA PRO A 56 -9.56 5.32 4.61
C PRO A 56 -8.15 4.79 4.36
N THR A 57 -7.40 4.53 5.43
CA THR A 57 -6.05 3.99 5.37
C THR A 57 -5.93 2.75 6.25
N ALA A 58 -4.88 1.97 5.99
CA ALA A 58 -4.57 0.82 6.82
C ALA A 58 -3.05 0.67 7.01
N ALA A 59 -2.68 0.07 8.12
CA ALA A 59 -1.39 -0.54 8.30
C ALA A 59 -1.41 -1.97 7.72
N MET A 60 -0.34 -2.43 7.10
CA MET A 60 -0.24 -3.81 6.60
C MET A 60 0.80 -4.59 7.41
N SER A 61 0.53 -5.88 7.67
CA SER A 61 1.46 -6.76 8.40
C SER A 61 2.84 -6.79 7.76
N GLN A 62 3.89 -6.64 8.56
CA GLN A 62 5.29 -6.46 8.15
C GLN A 62 5.76 -7.32 6.97
N ALA A 63 5.49 -8.62 6.98
CA ALA A 63 5.92 -9.52 5.91
C ALA A 63 5.31 -9.11 4.56
N ALA A 64 4.03 -8.72 4.53
CA ALA A 64 3.34 -8.27 3.33
C ALA A 64 3.59 -6.78 3.02
N PHE A 65 3.85 -5.97 4.05
CA PHE A 65 4.25 -4.57 3.88
C PHE A 65 5.60 -4.45 3.14
N GLY A 66 6.49 -5.41 3.40
CA GLY A 66 7.75 -5.58 2.69
C GLY A 66 8.88 -4.68 3.19
N SER A 67 8.81 -4.25 4.45
CA SER A 67 9.89 -3.59 5.19
C SER A 67 9.65 -3.76 6.68
N SER A 68 10.72 -3.79 7.48
CA SER A 68 10.64 -3.82 8.96
C SER A 68 10.71 -2.44 9.60
N ILE A 69 11.06 -1.41 8.82
CA ILE A 69 11.18 -0.02 9.24
C ILE A 69 10.82 0.91 8.07
N ALA A 70 10.11 2.01 8.34
CA ALA A 70 9.71 3.00 7.33
C ALA A 70 8.96 2.39 6.12
N TYR A 71 9.28 2.78 4.88
CA TYR A 71 8.53 2.39 3.67
C TYR A 71 8.90 1.00 3.15
N GLY A 72 7.94 0.37 2.46
CA GLY A 72 8.12 -0.88 1.74
C GLY A 72 7.26 -0.95 0.47
N PRO A 73 7.38 -2.02 -0.33
CA PRO A 73 6.65 -2.21 -1.59
C PRO A 73 5.12 -2.18 -1.51
N ALA A 74 4.53 -2.32 -0.32
CA ALA A 74 3.09 -2.16 -0.13
C ALA A 74 2.63 -0.70 -0.04
N CYS A 75 3.53 0.23 0.28
CA CYS A 75 3.20 1.64 0.46
C CYS A 75 2.55 2.23 -0.78
N GLY A 76 1.42 2.89 -0.56
CA GLY A 76 0.65 3.55 -1.61
C GLY A 76 -0.30 2.62 -2.37
N ARG A 77 -0.26 1.30 -2.16
CA ARG A 77 -1.22 0.37 -2.79
C ARG A 77 -2.60 0.51 -2.17
N CYS A 78 -3.63 0.34 -3.00
CA CYS A 78 -5.02 0.35 -2.56
C CYS A 78 -5.67 -1.02 -2.62
N PHE A 79 -6.50 -1.31 -1.62
CA PHE A 79 -7.17 -2.59 -1.46
C PHE A 79 -8.64 -2.37 -1.16
N ASN A 80 -9.52 -3.08 -1.87
CA ASN A 80 -10.91 -3.22 -1.45
C ASN A 80 -11.00 -4.36 -0.42
N LEU A 81 -11.33 -4.01 0.81
CA LEU A 81 -11.43 -4.95 1.93
C LEU A 81 -12.89 -5.19 2.27
N THR A 82 -13.33 -6.44 2.31
CA THR A 82 -14.72 -6.81 2.58
C THR A 82 -14.83 -7.75 3.78
N LEU A 83 -15.68 -7.40 4.75
CA LEU A 83 -15.92 -8.21 5.94
C LEU A 83 -16.62 -9.53 5.59
N LEU A 84 -16.03 -10.66 6.03
CA LEU A 84 -16.59 -11.99 5.83
C LEU A 84 -17.28 -12.49 7.10
N ASN A 85 -16.53 -12.56 8.19
CA ASN A 85 -17.00 -12.99 9.50
C ASN A 85 -16.00 -12.58 10.58
N THR A 86 -16.44 -12.61 11.83
CA THR A 86 -15.56 -12.34 12.97
C THR A 86 -14.71 -13.56 13.33
N TYR A 87 -13.48 -13.33 13.79
CA TYR A 87 -12.58 -14.41 14.23
C TYR A 87 -12.79 -14.78 15.71
N THR A 88 -12.91 -13.79 16.59
CA THR A 88 -12.86 -13.98 18.06
C THR A 88 -14.14 -14.53 18.72
N PRO A 89 -15.37 -14.07 18.41
CA PRO A 89 -16.56 -14.47 19.14
C PRO A 89 -16.99 -15.91 18.83
N THR A 90 -17.59 -16.58 19.80
CA THR A 90 -18.19 -17.92 19.65
C THR A 90 -19.70 -17.86 19.94
N PRO A 91 -20.58 -18.18 18.97
CA PRO A 91 -20.28 -18.55 17.58
C PRO A 91 -19.79 -17.34 16.75
N PRO A 92 -19.05 -17.56 15.64
CA PRO A 92 -18.65 -16.47 14.76
C PRO A 92 -19.87 -15.69 14.25
N PHE A 93 -19.75 -14.36 14.22
CA PHE A 93 -20.75 -13.48 13.64
C PHE A 93 -20.55 -13.36 12.13
N PHE A 94 -21.64 -13.52 11.38
CA PHE A 94 -21.69 -13.37 9.93
C PHE A 94 -22.64 -12.21 9.60
N PRO A 95 -22.14 -11.14 8.97
CA PRO A 95 -22.97 -10.00 8.61
C PRO A 95 -23.97 -10.39 7.51
N THR A 96 -25.21 -9.94 7.62
CA THR A 96 -26.24 -10.15 6.59
C THR A 96 -25.93 -9.38 5.30
N VAL A 97 -25.28 -8.22 5.44
CA VAL A 97 -24.78 -7.41 4.33
C VAL A 97 -23.30 -7.16 4.59
N ALA A 98 -22.45 -7.63 3.69
CA ALA A 98 -21.01 -7.42 3.80
C ALA A 98 -20.67 -5.94 3.62
N SER A 99 -19.92 -5.38 4.56
CA SER A 99 -19.38 -4.02 4.45
C SER A 99 -18.02 -4.08 3.76
N SER A 100 -17.78 -3.15 2.86
CA SER A 100 -16.52 -3.01 2.11
C SER A 100 -15.95 -1.61 2.24
N VAL A 101 -14.63 -1.51 2.23
CA VAL A 101 -13.91 -0.23 2.25
C VAL A 101 -12.66 -0.34 1.38
N VAL A 102 -12.46 0.64 0.49
CA VAL A 102 -11.20 0.78 -0.23
C VAL A 102 -10.24 1.57 0.64
N VAL A 103 -9.11 0.96 1.01
CA VAL A 103 -8.07 1.59 1.82
C VAL A 103 -6.81 1.79 1.01
N LYS A 104 -6.03 2.81 1.36
CA LYS A 104 -4.61 2.92 0.96
C LYS A 104 -3.72 2.41 2.09
N VAL A 105 -2.71 1.61 1.77
CA VAL A 105 -1.66 1.23 2.72
C VAL A 105 -0.72 2.41 2.93
N THR A 106 -0.73 2.96 4.15
CA THR A 106 0.11 4.10 4.54
C THR A 106 1.02 3.78 5.72
N ASP A 107 0.77 2.68 6.42
CA ASP A 107 1.48 2.35 7.65
C ASP A 107 1.94 0.89 7.72
N LEU A 108 2.84 0.64 8.65
CA LEU A 108 3.39 -0.67 8.97
C LEU A 108 2.71 -1.20 10.22
N CYS A 109 2.11 -2.38 10.15
CA CYS A 109 1.80 -3.16 11.35
C CYS A 109 3.01 -4.04 11.67
N PRO A 110 3.82 -3.70 12.70
CA PRO A 110 5.08 -4.37 12.95
C PRO A 110 4.86 -5.84 13.29
N GLY A 111 5.80 -6.67 12.84
CA GLY A 111 5.83 -8.08 13.17
C GLY A 111 6.27 -8.31 14.62
N GLY A 112 6.31 -9.59 15.01
CA GLY A 112 6.75 -10.03 16.33
C GLY A 112 5.60 -10.53 17.22
N GLY A 113 5.97 -11.24 18.28
CA GLY A 113 5.01 -11.90 19.16
C GLY A 113 4.15 -12.94 18.44
N THR A 114 2.94 -13.16 18.95
CA THR A 114 1.95 -14.12 18.43
C THR A 114 0.67 -13.43 17.95
N GLY A 115 0.77 -12.16 17.58
CA GLY A 115 -0.37 -11.32 17.19
C GLY A 115 -0.80 -11.48 15.73
N LEU A 116 -1.77 -10.67 15.31
CA LEU A 116 -2.33 -10.71 13.96
C LEU A 116 -1.32 -10.26 12.88
N CYS A 117 -0.34 -9.45 13.23
CA CYS A 117 0.71 -9.00 12.29
C CYS A 117 1.96 -9.88 12.31
N SER A 118 1.96 -11.02 13.01
CA SER A 118 3.14 -11.87 13.19
C SER A 118 3.40 -12.86 12.04
N ALA A 119 2.64 -12.79 10.95
CA ALA A 119 2.84 -13.68 9.80
C ALA A 119 4.25 -13.52 9.21
N THR A 120 4.77 -14.63 8.69
CA THR A 120 6.03 -14.69 7.94
C THR A 120 5.76 -15.40 6.60
N PRO A 121 6.68 -15.33 5.63
CA PRO A 121 6.51 -16.04 4.36
C PRO A 121 6.28 -17.56 4.49
N GLY A 122 6.72 -18.17 5.60
CA GLY A 122 6.56 -19.61 5.87
C GLY A 122 5.54 -19.97 6.95
N HIS A 123 4.89 -18.99 7.60
CA HIS A 123 3.99 -19.25 8.72
C HIS A 123 2.89 -18.17 8.82
N PRO A 124 1.59 -18.55 8.87
CA PRO A 124 0.49 -17.58 9.00
C PRO A 124 0.45 -16.93 10.41
N ASN A 125 -0.34 -15.87 10.57
CA ASN A 125 -0.62 -15.30 11.89
C ASN A 125 -1.56 -16.21 12.73
N SER A 126 -1.92 -15.78 13.94
CA SER A 126 -2.84 -16.53 14.81
C SER A 126 -4.25 -16.72 14.23
N GLY A 127 -4.65 -15.88 13.26
CA GLY A 127 -5.88 -16.02 12.50
C GLY A 127 -5.77 -16.92 11.27
N GLU A 128 -4.67 -17.67 11.13
CA GLU A 128 -4.39 -18.55 9.98
C GLU A 128 -4.29 -17.80 8.63
N GLN A 129 -4.00 -16.50 8.65
CA GLN A 129 -3.82 -15.67 7.46
C GLN A 129 -2.38 -15.20 7.32
N TYR A 130 -1.93 -14.99 6.09
CA TYR A 130 -0.58 -14.44 5.83
C TYR A 130 -0.54 -12.91 5.83
N ILE A 131 -1.71 -12.26 5.81
CA ILE A 131 -1.84 -10.81 5.78
C ILE A 131 -2.77 -10.39 6.90
N ASN A 132 -2.39 -9.32 7.62
CA ASN A 132 -3.30 -8.52 8.42
C ASN A 132 -3.35 -7.09 7.89
N PHE A 133 -4.55 -6.53 7.80
CA PHE A 133 -4.77 -5.11 7.64
C PHE A 133 -5.23 -4.52 8.98
N ASP A 134 -4.49 -3.56 9.52
CA ASP A 134 -4.93 -2.80 10.68
C ASP A 134 -5.61 -1.52 10.17
N LEU A 135 -6.93 -1.48 10.20
CA LEU A 135 -7.70 -0.37 9.67
C LEU A 135 -7.55 0.86 10.58
N ALA A 136 -7.24 2.04 10.01
CA ALA A 136 -7.26 3.28 10.75
C ALA A 136 -8.72 3.65 11.09
N TRP A 137 -9.19 3.23 12.27
CA TRP A 137 -10.56 3.38 12.72
C TRP A 137 -10.62 3.57 14.24
N PRO A 138 -11.51 4.45 14.76
CA PRO A 138 -12.46 5.28 14.04
C PRO A 138 -11.80 6.36 13.16
N SER A 139 -12.44 6.72 12.05
CA SER A 139 -12.02 7.77 11.12
C SER A 139 -13.24 8.54 10.64
N SER A 140 -13.11 9.84 10.32
CA SER A 140 -14.17 10.65 9.71
C SER A 140 -14.56 10.16 8.30
N SER A 141 -13.67 9.41 7.65
CA SER A 141 -13.81 8.94 6.27
C SER A 141 -14.40 7.53 6.14
N ILE A 142 -14.61 6.84 7.27
CA ILE A 142 -15.17 5.50 7.34
C ILE A 142 -16.46 5.58 8.16
N SER A 143 -17.52 4.91 7.69
CA SER A 143 -18.78 4.87 8.43
C SER A 143 -18.57 4.36 9.86
N PRO A 144 -19.15 4.99 10.88
CA PRO A 144 -19.09 4.47 12.25
C PRO A 144 -19.77 3.09 12.39
N ASN A 145 -20.62 2.71 11.41
CA ASN A 145 -21.27 1.41 11.35
C ASN A 145 -20.54 0.40 10.46
N PHE A 146 -19.28 0.66 10.06
CA PHE A 146 -18.51 -0.23 9.20
C PHE A 146 -18.33 -1.62 9.81
N PHE A 147 -18.17 -1.71 11.13
CA PHE A 147 -18.15 -2.98 11.87
C PHE A 147 -19.55 -3.29 12.41
N PRO A 148 -20.35 -4.12 11.73
CA PRO A 148 -21.66 -4.50 12.23
C PRO A 148 -21.55 -5.38 13.47
N SER A 149 -22.56 -5.32 14.34
CA SER A 149 -22.60 -6.10 15.57
C SER A 149 -24.00 -6.58 15.94
N ASN A 150 -24.05 -7.49 16.91
CA ASN A 150 -25.29 -7.95 17.53
C ASN A 150 -25.11 -7.95 19.05
N VAL A 151 -25.26 -6.76 19.65
CA VAL A 151 -25.07 -6.55 21.10
C VAL A 151 -26.01 -7.44 21.92
N SER A 152 -27.23 -7.68 21.44
CA SER A 152 -28.19 -8.54 22.14
C SER A 152 -27.72 -9.99 22.28
N LEU A 153 -26.93 -10.49 21.31
CA LEU A 153 -26.39 -11.85 21.33
C LEU A 153 -25.03 -11.93 22.04
N TYR A 154 -24.12 -10.99 21.73
CA TYR A 154 -22.72 -11.08 22.16
C TYR A 154 -22.39 -10.24 23.40
N GLY A 155 -23.21 -9.24 23.73
CA GLY A 155 -23.01 -8.34 24.88
C GLY A 155 -22.04 -7.18 24.62
N TYR A 156 -21.49 -7.06 23.41
CA TYR A 156 -20.58 -5.98 23.01
C TYR A 156 -20.71 -5.69 21.51
N SER A 157 -20.25 -4.51 21.09
CA SER A 157 -20.40 -4.02 19.71
C SER A 157 -19.14 -4.14 18.86
N ASP A 158 -17.97 -4.33 19.46
CA ASP A 158 -16.69 -4.43 18.75
C ASP A 158 -16.10 -5.83 18.92
N PHE A 159 -16.03 -6.57 17.82
CA PHE A 159 -15.45 -7.91 17.81
C PHE A 159 -13.92 -7.91 17.73
N GLY A 160 -13.30 -6.76 17.44
CA GLY A 160 -11.86 -6.54 17.37
C GLY A 160 -11.17 -7.15 16.14
N VAL A 161 -11.53 -8.38 15.77
CA VAL A 161 -10.86 -9.15 14.73
C VAL A 161 -11.85 -9.74 13.73
N TRP A 162 -11.61 -9.47 12.46
CA TRP A 162 -12.40 -9.95 11.33
C TRP A 162 -11.57 -10.75 10.34
N ASN A 163 -12.17 -11.76 9.74
CA ASN A 163 -11.70 -12.30 8.47
C ASN A 163 -12.27 -11.42 7.35
N VAL A 164 -11.43 -11.09 6.37
CA VAL A 164 -11.79 -10.27 5.24
C VAL A 164 -11.33 -10.91 3.94
N SER A 165 -12.03 -10.62 2.85
CA SER A 165 -11.45 -10.74 1.51
C SER A 165 -10.78 -9.42 1.12
N TYR A 166 -9.70 -9.50 0.36
CA TYR A 166 -9.04 -8.34 -0.22
C TYR A 166 -8.92 -8.49 -1.74
N GLU A 167 -8.89 -7.35 -2.43
CA GLU A 167 -8.55 -7.22 -3.84
C GLU A 167 -7.72 -5.94 -4.02
N ILE A 168 -6.61 -6.01 -4.77
CA ILE A 168 -5.84 -4.84 -5.17
C ILE A 168 -6.64 -4.07 -6.21
N VAL A 169 -6.84 -2.77 -5.98
CA VAL A 169 -7.65 -1.88 -6.84
C VAL A 169 -6.87 -0.61 -7.19
N SER A 170 -7.39 0.20 -8.12
CA SER A 170 -6.73 1.45 -8.53
C SER A 170 -6.89 2.50 -7.44
N CYS A 171 -5.79 3.07 -6.96
CA CYS A 171 -5.89 4.17 -5.99
C CYS A 171 -6.52 5.42 -6.59
N VAL A 172 -6.32 5.66 -7.89
CA VAL A 172 -6.84 6.87 -8.54
C VAL A 172 -8.34 6.75 -8.76
N ASP A 173 -8.83 5.56 -9.11
CA ASP A 173 -10.22 5.37 -9.50
C ASP A 173 -11.12 4.93 -8.33
N ASP A 174 -10.60 4.12 -7.40
CA ASP A 174 -11.41 3.43 -6.39
C ASP A 174 -11.23 3.98 -4.97
N TRP A 175 -10.10 4.59 -4.65
CA TRP A 175 -9.84 5.14 -3.31
C TRP A 175 -10.33 6.57 -3.20
N ALA A 176 -11.05 6.90 -2.12
CA ALA A 176 -11.68 8.22 -1.94
C ALA A 176 -10.70 9.40 -1.96
N GLY A 177 -9.42 9.18 -1.60
CA GLY A 177 -8.36 10.18 -1.69
C GLY A 177 -7.63 10.22 -3.04
N GLY A 178 -8.04 9.40 -4.01
CA GLY A 178 -7.36 9.15 -5.28
C GLY A 178 -7.19 10.38 -6.19
N HIS A 179 -8.04 11.38 -6.02
CA HIS A 179 -7.99 12.64 -6.77
C HIS A 179 -7.49 13.82 -5.94
N ASN A 180 -7.08 13.60 -4.69
CA ASN A 180 -6.49 14.63 -3.85
C ASN A 180 -4.96 14.48 -3.87
N ALA A 181 -4.29 15.36 -4.62
CA ALA A 181 -2.83 15.36 -4.73
C ALA A 181 -2.11 15.43 -3.37
N ALA A 182 -2.69 16.15 -2.40
CA ALA A 182 -2.14 16.24 -1.07
C ALA A 182 -2.22 14.92 -0.31
N ALA A 183 -3.21 14.06 -0.58
CA ALA A 183 -3.39 12.74 0.06
C ALA A 183 -2.70 11.58 -0.69
N LEU A 184 -2.33 11.78 -1.96
CA LEU A 184 -1.73 10.72 -2.78
C LEU A 184 -0.31 10.34 -2.37
N GLY A 185 0.45 11.31 -1.85
CA GLY A 185 1.76 11.08 -1.28
C GLY A 185 2.94 11.58 -2.11
N SER A 186 2.77 12.06 -3.34
CA SER A 186 3.85 12.65 -4.14
C SER A 186 3.97 14.15 -3.87
N ILE A 187 4.49 14.54 -2.70
CA ILE A 187 4.83 15.95 -2.47
C ILE A 187 6.27 16.20 -2.92
N ASN A 188 6.48 17.29 -3.67
CA ASN A 188 7.82 17.78 -4.04
C ASN A 188 8.47 18.39 -2.79
N GLN A 189 8.91 17.56 -1.86
CA GLN A 189 9.72 17.97 -0.73
C GLN A 189 11.09 17.30 -0.82
N THR A 190 12.14 18.13 -0.74
CA THR A 190 13.57 17.80 -0.82
C THR A 190 14.04 16.76 0.21
N TYR A 191 13.17 16.28 1.10
CA TYR A 191 13.46 15.33 2.18
C TYR A 191 12.36 14.26 2.39
N GLY A 192 11.33 14.21 1.52
CA GLY A 192 10.20 13.28 1.64
C GLY A 192 10.46 11.95 0.94
N VAL A 193 10.34 10.85 1.67
CA VAL A 193 10.55 9.48 1.17
C VAL A 193 9.24 8.93 0.59
N CYS A 194 8.80 9.47 -0.55
CA CYS A 194 7.44 9.26 -1.04
C CYS A 194 7.32 8.12 -2.05
N CYS A 195 6.60 7.06 -1.68
CA CYS A 195 6.23 5.95 -2.57
C CYS A 195 5.23 6.36 -3.66
N PRO A 196 5.14 5.59 -4.76
CA PRO A 196 4.24 5.93 -5.87
C PRO A 196 2.79 6.08 -5.40
N ALA A 197 2.10 7.08 -5.96
CA ALA A 197 0.71 7.39 -5.62
C ALA A 197 -0.27 6.26 -5.98
N ASN A 198 0.08 5.47 -6.99
CA ASN A 198 -0.67 4.30 -7.47
C ASN A 198 0.30 3.20 -7.95
N PRO A 199 0.92 2.45 -7.01
CA PRO A 199 1.95 1.46 -7.34
C PRO A 199 1.42 0.31 -8.20
N ASN A 200 2.23 -0.12 -9.17
CA ASN A 200 1.95 -1.28 -10.02
C ASN A 200 3.15 -2.24 -10.02
N SER A 201 3.12 -3.32 -10.81
CA SER A 201 4.20 -4.33 -10.83
C SER A 201 5.60 -3.80 -11.19
N THR A 202 5.69 -2.61 -11.80
CA THR A 202 6.95 -1.97 -12.24
C THR A 202 7.27 -0.67 -11.50
N ASP A 203 6.34 -0.14 -10.71
CA ASP A 203 6.48 1.11 -9.97
C ASP A 203 6.13 0.87 -8.51
N LEU A 204 7.07 0.29 -7.77
CA LEU A 204 6.94 -0.04 -6.35
C LEU A 204 7.97 0.74 -5.53
N CYS A 205 7.61 1.00 -4.28
CA CYS A 205 8.60 1.47 -3.33
C CYS A 205 9.64 0.38 -3.03
N PRO A 206 10.92 0.73 -2.90
CA PRO A 206 11.93 -0.19 -2.39
C PRO A 206 11.62 -0.61 -0.95
N SER A 207 12.26 -1.68 -0.49
CA SER A 207 12.29 -2.03 0.93
C SER A 207 13.36 -1.18 1.61
N TYR A 208 12.95 -0.29 2.52
CA TYR A 208 13.93 0.50 3.30
C TYR A 208 14.92 -0.41 4.02
N SER A 209 14.43 -1.51 4.61
CA SER A 209 15.23 -2.44 5.40
C SER A 209 16.28 -3.21 4.60
N ASP A 210 16.02 -3.45 3.32
CA ASP A 210 16.94 -4.23 2.47
C ASP A 210 17.95 -3.31 1.76
N ASP A 211 17.54 -2.10 1.39
CA ASP A 211 18.33 -1.21 0.54
C ASP A 211 19.24 -0.25 1.33
N SER A 212 19.57 -0.57 2.60
CA SER A 212 20.49 0.26 3.42
C SER A 212 20.06 1.74 3.55
N ASN A 213 18.75 2.00 3.70
CA ASN A 213 18.16 3.35 3.68
C ASN A 213 18.22 4.06 2.31
N ALA A 214 18.30 3.32 1.18
CA ALA A 214 18.27 3.93 -0.14
C ALA A 214 17.00 4.78 -0.32
N GLN A 215 17.19 6.04 -0.71
CA GLN A 215 16.13 7.00 -0.96
C GLN A 215 15.10 6.40 -1.94
N PRO A 216 13.79 6.44 -1.64
CA PRO A 216 12.79 5.87 -2.53
C PRO A 216 12.75 6.66 -3.85
N PRO A 217 12.21 6.06 -4.92
CA PRO A 217 12.08 6.74 -6.20
C PRO A 217 11.30 8.05 -6.05
N ASP A 218 11.77 9.10 -6.71
CA ASP A 218 11.07 10.39 -6.77
C ASP A 218 9.77 10.24 -7.57
N THR A 219 8.65 10.32 -6.88
CA THR A 219 7.31 10.06 -7.44
C THR A 219 6.59 11.33 -7.88
N VAL A 220 7.27 12.48 -7.91
CA VAL A 220 6.74 13.74 -8.46
C VAL A 220 6.33 13.57 -9.95
N THR A 221 6.76 12.48 -10.60
CA THR A 221 6.44 12.15 -11.99
C THR A 221 5.31 11.12 -12.19
N SER A 222 4.85 10.41 -11.16
CA SER A 222 3.95 9.25 -11.35
C SER A 222 2.44 9.51 -11.26
N SER A 223 1.95 10.74 -10.98
CA SER A 223 0.50 11.03 -11.06
C SER A 223 0.16 12.52 -11.18
N ALA A 224 0.10 13.01 -12.42
CA ALA A 224 -0.95 13.89 -12.92
C ALA A 224 -0.69 14.12 -14.42
N ILE A 225 -1.21 13.25 -15.28
CA ILE A 225 -1.44 13.67 -16.67
C ILE A 225 -2.54 14.74 -16.57
N SER A 226 -2.13 15.99 -16.39
CA SER A 226 -2.97 17.12 -16.70
C SER A 226 -3.34 16.99 -18.17
N SER A 227 -4.56 16.53 -18.44
CA SER A 227 -5.16 16.62 -19.77
C SER A 227 -5.31 18.11 -20.10
N PHE A 228 -4.22 18.73 -20.57
CA PHE A 228 -4.30 20.00 -21.27
C PHE A 228 -4.93 19.71 -22.62
N SER A 229 -6.23 19.95 -22.70
CA SER A 229 -6.92 20.13 -23.97
C SER A 229 -6.14 21.12 -24.83
N GLY A 230 -5.81 20.69 -26.05
CA GLY A 230 -4.96 21.43 -26.96
C GLY A 230 -5.54 22.79 -27.31
N PHE A 231 -4.86 23.86 -26.90
CA PHE A 231 -4.93 25.13 -27.61
C PHE A 231 -3.74 25.19 -28.57
N SER A 232 -4.06 24.94 -29.85
CA SER A 232 -3.17 25.12 -30.98
C SER A 232 -2.85 26.61 -31.12
N TYR A 233 -1.67 27.03 -30.64
CA TYR A 233 -1.15 28.36 -30.93
C TYR A 233 -0.55 28.35 -32.34
N THR A 234 -1.33 28.85 -33.29
CA THR A 234 -0.82 29.26 -34.60
C THR A 234 0.05 30.50 -34.39
N ILE A 235 1.34 30.35 -34.61
CA ILE A 235 2.30 31.46 -34.66
C ILE A 235 1.97 32.30 -35.91
N VAL A 236 1.35 33.47 -35.72
CA VAL A 236 1.22 34.49 -36.75
C VAL A 236 2.45 35.39 -36.65
N THR A 237 3.40 35.20 -37.56
CA THR A 237 4.59 36.05 -37.71
C THR A 237 4.17 37.40 -38.33
N LEU A 238 4.11 38.45 -37.53
CA LEU A 238 3.83 39.81 -37.98
C LEU A 238 5.13 40.48 -38.48
N TYR A 239 5.25 40.68 -39.79
CA TYR A 239 6.31 41.49 -40.40
C TYR A 239 6.01 42.98 -40.18
N LEU A 240 6.87 43.68 -39.41
CA LEU A 240 6.89 45.14 -39.34
C LEU A 240 7.77 45.68 -40.47
N LEU A 241 7.14 46.28 -41.49
CA LEU A 241 7.78 47.12 -42.48
C LEU A 241 8.10 48.49 -41.87
N VAL A 242 9.37 48.77 -41.66
CA VAL A 242 9.87 50.12 -41.32
C VAL A 242 9.82 50.98 -42.59
N ARG A 243 8.88 51.93 -42.65
CA ARG A 243 8.95 53.09 -43.54
C ARG A 243 9.59 54.25 -42.78
N GLY A 244 10.81 54.61 -43.16
CA GLY A 244 11.45 55.86 -42.76
C GLY A 244 11.90 56.62 -44.01
N THR A 245 11.08 57.56 -44.47
CA THR A 245 11.44 58.54 -45.49
C THR A 245 12.29 59.64 -44.87
N LEU A 246 13.49 59.84 -45.42
CA LEU A 246 14.40 60.93 -45.11
C LEU A 246 13.86 62.25 -45.70
N SER A 247 13.86 63.32 -44.92
CA SER A 247 13.70 64.70 -45.41
C SER A 247 14.93 65.50 -45.01
N LEU A 248 15.69 65.95 -46.02
CA LEU A 248 16.44 67.20 -46.10
C LEU A 248 16.55 67.56 -47.58
#